data_AF-X1LCB8-F1
#
_entry.id   AF-X1LCB8-F1
#
_cell.length_a   1.000
_cell.length_b   1.000
_cell.length_c   1.000
_cell.angle_alpha   90.00
_cell.angle_beta   90.00
_cell.angle_gamma   90.00
#
_symmetry.space_group_name_H-M   'P 1'
#
loop_
_entity.id
_entity.type
_entity.pdbx_description
1 polymer ?
#
loop_
_entity_poly.entity_id
_entity_poly.type
_entity_poly.pdbx_seq_one_letter_code
_entity_poly.pdbx_strand_id
1 'polypeptide(L)' 'MIEPTETECKETLDAFASAMIEIRKEIEENPSVVKEAPHNLSIGRLDEVKAVRELYPHLPWDCTS' A
#
# COMPACT_ATOMS: atom_id res chain seq x y z
N MET A 1 6.72 8.73 -5.41
CA MET A 1 7.60 8.32 -6.52
C MET A 1 6.80 7.32 -7.34
N ILE A 2 6.56 7.60 -8.62
CA ILE A 2 5.82 6.70 -9.52
C ILE A 2 6.83 6.29 -10.58
N GLU A 3 7.16 5.00 -10.64
CA GLU A 3 8.09 4.42 -11.62
C GLU A 3 7.33 3.42 -12.50
N PRO A 4 6.75 3.86 -13.62
CA PRO A 4 6.17 2.95 -14.59
C PRO A 4 7.30 2.22 -15.32
N THR A 5 7.21 0.90 -15.43
CA THR A 5 8.13 0.11 -16.28
C THR A 5 7.79 0.35 -17.76
N GLU A 6 8.77 0.22 -18.67
CA GLU A 6 8.58 0.53 -20.09
C GLU A 6 7.52 -0.33 -20.80
N THR A 7 7.05 -1.40 -20.15
CA THR A 7 6.13 -2.40 -20.69
C THR A 7 4.66 -2.09 -20.40
N GLU A 8 4.36 -1.06 -19.61
CA GLU A 8 2.98 -0.69 -19.30
C GLU A 8 2.30 -0.04 -20.51
N CYS A 9 1.09 -0.51 -20.82
CA CYS A 9 0.30 0.04 -21.92
C CYS A 9 -0.24 1.42 -21.56
N LYS A 10 -0.46 2.27 -22.58
CA LYS A 10 -1.03 3.62 -22.40
C LYS A 10 -2.35 3.58 -21.61
N GLU A 11 -3.18 2.59 -21.88
CA GLU A 11 -4.47 2.40 -21.20
C GLU A 11 -4.30 2.19 -19.69
N THR A 12 -3.26 1.45 -19.27
CA THR A 12 -2.92 1.26 -17.85
C THR A 12 -2.50 2.57 -17.19
N LEU A 13 -1.70 3.39 -17.90
CA LEU A 13 -1.25 4.69 -17.41
C LEU A 13 -2.41 5.69 -17.30
N ASP A 14 -3.32 5.69 -18.28
CA ASP A 14 -4.52 6.54 -18.28
C ASP A 14 -5.49 6.13 -17.16
N ALA A 15 -5.65 4.83 -16.90
CA ALA A 15 -6.43 4.31 -15.78
C ALA A 15 -5.81 4.70 -14.43
N PHE A 16 -4.48 4.58 -14.30
CA PHE A 16 -3.76 5.01 -13.10
C PHE A 16 -3.92 6.52 -12.85
N ALA A 17 -3.76 7.36 -13.89
CA ALA A 17 -3.95 8.81 -13.79
C ALA A 17 -5.38 9.16 -13.37
N SER A 18 -6.37 8.48 -13.93
CA SER A 18 -7.79 8.68 -13.61
C SER A 18 -8.06 8.34 -12.13
N ALA A 19 -7.55 7.20 -11.65
CA ALA A 19 -7.67 6.82 -10.24
C ALA A 19 -7.02 7.86 -9.30
N MET A 20 -5.85 8.41 -9.67
CA MET A 20 -5.20 9.47 -8.87
C MET A 20 -6.02 10.77 -8.82
N ILE A 21 -6.72 11.12 -9.91
CA ILE A 21 -7.61 12.29 -9.95
C ILE A 21 -8.83 12.06 -9.04
N GLU A 22 -9.40 10.85 -9.04
CA GLU A 22 -10.50 10.48 -8.17
C GLU A 22 -10.09 10.55 -6.70
N ILE A 23 -8.96 9.95 -6.32
CA ILE A 23 -8.41 10.03 -4.96
C ILE A 23 -8.23 11.49 -4.52
N ARG A 24 -7.75 12.36 -5.42
CA ARG A 24 -7.63 13.79 -5.10
C ARG A 24 -8.98 14.43 -4.77
N LYS A 25 -10.03 14.14 -5.56
CA LYS A 25 -11.38 14.66 -5.31
C LYS A 25 -11.93 14.13 -3.99
N GLU A 26 -11.74 12.84 -3.71
CA GLU A 26 -12.14 12.23 -2.44
C GLU A 26 -11.45 12.90 -1.25
N ILE A 27 -10.18 13.30 -1.37
CA ILE A 27 -9.48 14.05 -0.32
C ILE A 27 -10.08 15.44 -0.14
N GLU A 28 -10.43 16.13 -1.23
CA GLU A 28 -11.02 17.47 -1.18
C GLU A 28 -12.45 17.46 -0.58
N GLU A 29 -13.25 16.43 -0.88
CA GLU A 29 -14.64 16.30 -0.43
C GLU A 29 -14.78 15.61 0.93
N ASN A 30 -14.07 14.49 1.14
CA ASN A 30 -14.15 13.70 2.36
C ASN A 30 -12.81 12.98 2.69
N PRO A 31 -11.90 13.68 3.41
CA PRO A 31 -10.57 13.16 3.72
C PRO A 31 -10.53 11.85 4.52
N SER A 32 -11.61 11.45 5.20
CA SER A 32 -11.62 10.21 6.01
C SER A 32 -11.58 8.96 5.13
N VAL A 33 -12.18 9.01 3.93
CA VAL A 33 -12.27 7.89 2.98
C VAL A 33 -10.88 7.35 2.64
N VAL A 34 -9.92 8.24 2.35
CA VAL A 34 -8.55 7.86 2.00
C VAL A 34 -7.74 7.45 3.24
N LYS A 35 -8.02 8.04 4.42
CA LYS A 35 -7.31 7.70 5.66
C LYS A 35 -7.64 6.30 6.18
N GLU A 36 -8.87 5.87 5.97
CA GLU A 36 -9.40 4.58 6.41
C GLU A 36 -9.23 3.46 5.37
N ALA A 37 -8.75 3.80 4.18
CA ALA A 37 -8.41 2.81 3.16
C ALA A 37 -7.30 1.84 3.66
N PRO A 38 -7.29 0.56 3.22
CA PRO A 38 -8.18 -0.04 2.21
C PRO A 38 -9.50 -0.60 2.80
N HIS A 39 -10.60 -0.44 2.06
CA HIS A 39 -11.95 -0.84 2.48
C HIS A 39 -12.37 -2.25 2.05
N ASN A 40 -11.83 -2.74 0.94
CA ASN A 40 -12.24 -4.00 0.31
C ASN A 40 -11.18 -5.10 0.36
N LEU A 41 -9.99 -4.82 0.90
CA LEU A 41 -8.96 -5.85 1.12
C LEU A 41 -9.32 -6.67 2.38
N SER A 42 -9.13 -7.98 2.31
CA SER A 42 -9.36 -8.91 3.43
C SER A 42 -8.48 -8.64 4.66
N ILE A 43 -7.47 -7.79 4.50
CA ILE A 43 -6.57 -7.32 5.54
C ILE A 43 -6.56 -5.79 5.44
N GLY A 44 -6.82 -5.10 6.54
CA GLY A 44 -6.75 -3.64 6.62
C GLY A 44 -5.30 -3.14 6.51
N ARG A 45 -5.08 -1.85 6.79
CA ARG A 45 -3.74 -1.24 6.75
C ARG A 45 -2.78 -2.02 7.66
N LEU A 46 -1.76 -2.65 7.06
CA LEU A 46 -0.76 -3.43 7.79
C LEU A 46 -0.02 -2.50 8.73
N ASP A 47 -0.06 -2.81 10.02
CA ASP A 47 0.59 -2.02 11.07
C ASP A 47 2.10 -2.32 11.04
N GLU A 48 2.84 -1.63 10.15
CA GLU A 48 4.28 -1.81 9.92
C GLU A 48 5.10 -1.70 11.22
N VAL A 49 4.59 -0.95 12.22
CA VAL A 49 5.22 -0.78 13.53
C VAL A 49 5.21 -2.09 14.35
N LYS A 50 4.19 -2.93 14.21
CA LYS A 50 4.13 -4.24 14.89
C LYS A 50 5.07 -5.25 14.25
N ALA A 51 5.12 -5.31 12.92
CA ALA A 51 5.98 -6.26 12.21
C ALA A 51 7.47 -6.06 12.55
N VAL A 52 7.92 -4.81 12.71
CA VAL A 52 9.31 -4.51 13.12
C VAL A 52 9.60 -4.92 14.57
N ARG A 53 8.60 -4.89 15.47
CA ARG A 53 8.78 -5.25 16.89
C ARG A 53 8.75 -6.76 17.14
N GLU A 54 8.04 -7.53 16.31
CA GLU A 54 7.99 -9.01 16.41
C GLU A 54 9.07 -9.73 15.59
N LEU A 55 9.85 -9.04 14.75
CA LEU A 55 10.96 -9.63 13.99
C LEU A 55 12.18 -10.05 14.84
N TYR A 56 12.18 -9.79 16.16
CA TYR A 56 13.32 -10.04 17.06
C TYR A 56 13.07 -10.93 18.30
N PRO A 57 12.06 -11.83 18.31
CA PRO A 57 12.28 -13.05 19.07
C PRO A 57 11.79 -14.27 18.29
N HIS A 58 12.69 -15.22 18.01
CA HIS A 58 12.43 -16.53 17.41
C HIS A 58 12.67 -16.64 15.88
N LEU A 59 13.89 -16.35 15.44
CA LEU A 59 14.46 -17.11 14.31
C LEU A 59 14.78 -18.52 14.85
N PRO A 60 14.16 -19.61 14.36
CA PRO A 60 14.38 -20.97 14.87
C PRO A 60 15.68 -21.61 14.38
N TRP A 61 16.68 -20.80 14.02
CA TRP A 61 17.91 -21.25 13.36
C TRP A 61 19.16 -20.76 14.11
N ASP A 62 19.14 -20.81 15.43
CA ASP A 62 20.38 -20.82 16.21
C ASP A 62 21.11 -22.13 15.90
N CYS A 63 21.84 -22.15 14.79
CA CYS A 63 22.86 -23.15 14.50
C CYS A 63 23.99 -22.98 15.52
N THR A 64 23.91 -23.72 16.62
CA THR A 64 25.07 -24.03 17.45
C THR A 64 26.04 -24.87 16.62
N SER A 65 27.21 -24.30 16.29
CA SER A 65 28.45 -25.06 16.09
C SER A 65 29.28 -25.01 17.36
#